data_AF-A0A565CRM8-F1
#
_entry.id   AF-A0A565CRM8-F1
#
_cell.length_a   1.000
_cell.length_b   1.000
_cell.length_c   1.000
_cell.angle_alpha   90.00
_cell.angle_beta   90.00
_cell.angle_gamma   90.00
#
_symmetry.space_group_name_H-M   'P 1'
#
loop_
_entity.id
_entity.type
_entity.pdbx_description
1 polymer ?
#
loop_
_entity_poly.entity_id
_entity_poly.type
_entity_poly.pdbx_seq_one_letter_code
_entity_poly.pdbx_strand_id
1 'polypeptide(L)'
;MSKISSDDEVFLAPEMNAFGRQFRDYVADSERQKSVEEFYKTQHISQTLDFVKKMRNDYGRLDKMVMNNWKCCELLNEVVDESDPDLDEPQIQHLLQSAEAIRKDYPNEDWLHLTALIHDLGKVLTLPQFGGFPQWAVVGDTFLVGCAFDESNVHHKYFMENPDFHNPNYKTKVGIYSEGCGLENVFMSWGHDD
;
A
#
# COMPACT_ATOMS: atom_id res chain seq x y z
N MET A 1 22.62 -32.15 -13.52
CA MET A 1 23.19 -31.03 -12.74
C MET A 1 23.61 -29.95 -13.72
N SER A 2 22.66 -29.12 -14.15
CA SER A 2 22.96 -27.94 -14.95
C SER A 2 23.62 -26.90 -14.05
N LYS A 3 24.80 -26.42 -14.43
CA LYS A 3 25.43 -25.28 -13.79
C LYS A 3 24.54 -24.07 -14.03
N ILE A 4 23.97 -23.53 -12.95
CA ILE A 4 23.40 -22.18 -12.92
C ILE A 4 24.59 -21.24 -13.20
N SER A 5 24.51 -20.47 -14.27
CA SER A 5 25.48 -19.42 -14.59
C SER A 5 25.36 -18.32 -13.55
N SER A 6 26.48 -17.99 -12.91
CA SER A 6 26.61 -17.03 -11.81
C SER A 6 26.57 -15.56 -12.25
N ASP A 7 25.78 -15.24 -13.26
CA ASP A 7 25.49 -13.85 -13.65
C ASP A 7 24.07 -13.50 -13.17
N ASP A 8 23.81 -13.77 -11.89
CA ASP A 8 22.65 -13.20 -11.21
C ASP A 8 22.91 -11.69 -11.15
N GLU A 9 22.40 -10.95 -12.14
CA GLU A 9 22.25 -9.50 -12.08
C GLU A 9 21.35 -9.19 -10.88
N VAL A 10 21.96 -9.10 -9.70
CA VAL A 10 21.30 -8.57 -8.51
C VAL A 10 20.89 -7.15 -8.85
N PHE A 11 19.57 -6.90 -8.85
CA PHE A 11 19.04 -5.55 -8.99
C PHE A 11 19.62 -4.67 -7.87
N LEU A 12 20.55 -3.80 -8.23
CA LEU A 12 21.10 -2.81 -7.33
C LEU A 12 20.19 -1.59 -7.37
N ALA A 13 19.26 -1.52 -6.41
CA ALA A 13 18.45 -0.33 -6.22
C ALA A 13 19.36 0.89 -5.99
N PRO A 14 19.17 2.01 -6.72
CA PRO A 14 19.94 3.21 -6.50
C PRO A 14 19.70 3.76 -5.08
N GLU A 15 20.76 4.24 -4.42
CA GLU A 15 20.65 4.79 -3.05
C GLU A 15 19.85 6.10 -2.99
N MET A 16 19.69 6.79 -4.13
CA MET A 16 19.00 8.07 -4.23
C MET A 16 18.10 8.11 -5.46
N ASN A 17 17.01 8.87 -5.35
CA ASN A 17 16.12 9.17 -6.46
C ASN A 17 16.77 10.14 -7.47
N ALA A 18 16.07 10.38 -8.58
CA ALA A 18 16.55 11.28 -9.65
C ALA A 18 16.82 12.73 -9.18
N PHE A 19 16.36 13.10 -7.98
CA PHE A 19 16.54 14.41 -7.36
C PHE A 19 17.63 14.42 -6.27
N GLY A 20 18.36 13.33 -6.07
CA GLY A 20 19.43 13.22 -5.07
C GLY A 20 18.94 13.08 -3.63
N ARG A 21 17.69 12.63 -3.42
CA ARG A 21 17.13 12.34 -2.09
C ARG A 21 17.14 10.84 -1.83
N GLN A 22 17.28 10.42 -0.57
CA GLN A 22 17.11 9.02 -0.19
C GLN A 22 15.65 8.60 -0.37
N PHE A 23 15.43 7.38 -0.84
CA PHE A 23 14.09 6.80 -0.95
C PHE A 23 13.53 6.50 0.44
N ARG A 24 12.21 6.72 0.62
CA ARG A 24 11.49 6.36 1.85
C ARG A 24 12.10 6.94 3.13
N ASP A 25 12.59 8.17 3.08
CA ASP A 25 13.16 8.86 4.26
C ASP A 25 12.05 9.47 5.13
N TYR A 26 11.69 8.79 6.23
CA TYR A 26 10.70 9.26 7.21
C TYR A 26 11.30 10.09 8.37
N VAL A 27 12.59 10.46 8.30
CA VAL A 27 13.33 11.10 9.40
C VAL A 27 13.68 12.57 9.09
N ALA A 28 13.77 12.95 7.82
CA ALA A 28 14.07 14.32 7.42
C ALA A 28 13.00 15.35 7.86
N ASP A 29 13.42 16.52 8.37
CA ASP A 29 12.51 17.62 8.74
C ASP A 29 12.08 18.41 7.50
N SER A 30 10.98 17.99 6.88
CA SER A 30 10.33 18.70 5.76
C SER A 30 8.81 18.78 5.96
N GLU A 31 8.15 19.70 5.25
CA GLU A 31 6.68 19.82 5.29
C GLU A 31 5.98 18.56 4.78
N ARG A 32 6.52 17.93 3.72
CA ARG A 32 6.02 16.65 3.18
C ARG A 32 6.09 15.54 4.24
N GLN A 33 7.16 15.48 5.02
CA GLN A 33 7.29 14.47 6.06
C GLN A 33 6.28 14.68 7.20
N LYS A 34 5.97 15.93 7.54
CA LYS A 34 4.92 16.24 8.53
C LYS A 34 3.54 15.80 8.03
N SER A 35 3.23 15.98 6.75
CA SER A 35 1.97 15.49 6.19
C SER A 35 1.92 13.97 6.14
N VAL A 36 3.02 13.32 5.77
CA VAL A 36 3.12 11.84 5.74
C VAL A 36 3.02 11.25 7.15
N GLU A 37 3.63 11.86 8.16
CA GLU A 37 3.53 11.41 9.56
C GLU A 37 2.09 11.55 10.09
N GLU A 38 1.41 12.67 9.82
CA GLU A 38 0.00 12.86 10.23
C GLU A 38 -0.95 11.92 9.47
N PHE A 39 -0.65 11.62 8.20
CA PHE A 39 -1.34 10.60 7.42
C PHE A 39 -1.24 9.23 8.13
N TYR A 40 -0.02 8.76 8.42
CA TYR A 40 0.20 7.44 9.02
C TYR A 40 -0.36 7.38 10.44
N LYS A 41 -0.23 8.45 11.23
CA LYS A 41 -0.91 8.57 12.52
C LYS A 41 -2.42 8.35 12.39
N THR A 42 -3.07 9.03 11.45
CA THR A 42 -4.52 8.89 11.24
C THR A 42 -4.88 7.47 10.79
N GLN A 43 -4.09 6.89 9.89
CA GLN A 43 -4.26 5.50 9.45
C GLN A 43 -4.15 4.52 10.63
N HIS A 44 -3.07 4.59 11.40
CA HIS A 44 -2.82 3.71 12.54
C HIS A 44 -3.88 3.81 13.61
N ILE A 45 -4.45 4.99 13.86
CA ILE A 45 -5.53 5.17 14.84
C ILE A 45 -6.85 4.59 14.32
N SER A 46 -7.13 4.71 13.02
CA SER A 46 -8.46 4.48 12.44
C SER A 46 -8.67 3.06 11.89
N GLN A 47 -7.60 2.37 11.48
CA GLN A 47 -7.66 1.01 10.95
C GLN A 47 -7.83 0.00 12.11
N THR A 48 -9.07 -0.43 12.31
CA THR A 48 -9.45 -1.48 13.28
C THR A 48 -9.93 -2.72 12.56
N LEU A 49 -9.91 -3.87 13.22
CA LEU A 49 -10.44 -5.12 12.68
C LEU A 49 -11.91 -4.98 12.22
N ASP A 50 -12.72 -4.23 12.98
CA ASP A 50 -14.12 -3.99 12.66
C ASP A 50 -14.28 -3.12 11.41
N PHE A 51 -13.46 -2.07 11.28
CA PHE A 51 -13.42 -1.25 10.07
C PHE A 51 -13.06 -2.10 8.84
N VAL A 52 -11.98 -2.88 8.92
CA VAL A 52 -11.52 -3.73 7.81
C VAL A 52 -12.59 -4.75 7.40
N LYS A 53 -13.19 -5.46 8.36
CA LYS A 53 -14.27 -6.42 8.07
C LYS A 53 -15.45 -5.76 7.37
N LYS A 54 -15.82 -4.55 7.80
CA LYS A 54 -16.89 -3.79 7.18
C LYS A 54 -16.53 -3.41 5.74
N MET A 55 -15.31 -2.92 5.49
CA MET A 55 -14.88 -2.54 4.14
C MET A 55 -14.82 -3.74 3.19
N ARG A 56 -14.21 -4.86 3.60
CA ARG A 56 -14.22 -6.11 2.82
C ARG A 56 -15.63 -6.56 2.46
N ASN A 57 -16.58 -6.49 3.40
CA ASN A 57 -17.98 -6.82 3.14
C ASN A 57 -18.65 -5.84 2.17
N ASP A 58 -18.42 -4.53 2.34
CA ASP A 58 -19.08 -3.49 1.56
C ASP A 58 -18.55 -3.44 0.11
N TYR A 59 -17.24 -3.60 -0.08
CA TYR A 59 -16.51 -3.42 -1.35
C TYR A 59 -16.15 -4.73 -2.05
N GLY A 60 -16.04 -5.85 -1.35
CA GLY A 60 -15.87 -7.18 -1.96
C GLY A 60 -17.05 -7.62 -2.85
N ARG A 61 -18.17 -6.89 -2.81
CA ARG A 61 -19.31 -7.07 -3.72
C ARG A 61 -19.05 -6.57 -5.14
N LEU A 62 -18.03 -5.71 -5.33
CA LEU A 62 -17.60 -5.16 -6.62
C LEU A 62 -18.76 -4.56 -7.44
N ASP A 63 -19.68 -3.87 -6.77
CA ASP A 63 -20.95 -3.39 -7.33
C ASP A 63 -20.98 -1.87 -7.62
N LYS A 64 -19.82 -1.21 -7.58
CA LYS A 64 -19.71 0.26 -7.69
C LYS A 64 -19.72 0.74 -9.14
N MET A 65 -18.96 0.09 -10.02
CA MET A 65 -18.83 0.49 -11.42
C MET A 65 -18.29 -0.65 -12.29
N VAL A 66 -18.60 -0.61 -13.59
CA VAL A 66 -17.98 -1.48 -14.61
C VAL A 66 -17.22 -0.59 -15.59
N MET A 67 -15.92 -0.82 -15.74
CA MET A 67 -15.06 -0.12 -16.70
C MET A 67 -13.88 -1.00 -17.12
N ASN A 68 -13.17 -0.57 -18.16
CA ASN A 68 -11.90 -1.19 -18.54
C ASN A 68 -10.72 -0.61 -17.74
N ASN A 69 -9.60 -1.33 -17.71
CA ASN A 69 -8.41 -0.95 -16.95
C ASN A 69 -7.86 0.43 -17.36
N TRP A 70 -7.82 0.75 -18.66
CA TRP A 70 -7.33 2.04 -19.13
C TRP A 70 -8.17 3.20 -18.62
N LYS A 71 -9.49 3.04 -18.56
CA LYS A 71 -10.38 4.05 -17.99
C LYS A 71 -10.13 4.25 -16.50
N CYS A 72 -9.81 3.17 -15.79
CA CYS A 72 -9.40 3.23 -14.39
C CYS A 72 -8.08 4.01 -14.23
N CYS A 73 -7.07 3.73 -15.07
CA CYS A 73 -5.81 4.51 -15.11
C CYS A 73 -6.08 6.01 -15.34
N GLU A 74 -6.96 6.36 -16.29
CA GLU A 74 -7.29 7.77 -16.57
C GLU A 74 -7.91 8.50 -15.36
N LEU A 75 -8.72 7.81 -14.55
CA LEU A 75 -9.32 8.39 -13.35
C LEU A 75 -8.26 8.73 -12.30
N LEU A 76 -7.16 7.98 -12.25
CA LEU A 76 -6.03 8.22 -11.36
C LEU A 76 -5.16 9.42 -11.77
N ASN A 77 -5.50 10.12 -12.85
CA ASN A 77 -4.91 11.42 -13.16
C ASN A 77 -5.33 12.52 -12.16
N GLU A 78 -6.41 12.29 -11.40
CA GLU A 78 -6.91 13.22 -10.36
C GLU A 78 -6.41 12.88 -8.95
N VAL A 79 -5.59 11.83 -8.79
CA VAL A 79 -5.14 11.32 -7.49
C VAL A 79 -3.64 11.53 -7.33
N VAL A 80 -3.25 12.15 -6.23
CA VAL A 80 -1.85 12.24 -5.75
C VAL A 80 -1.80 11.56 -4.40
N ASP A 81 -0.90 10.58 -4.24
CA ASP A 81 -0.75 9.81 -3.01
C ASP A 81 -0.17 10.68 -1.90
N GLU A 82 -0.88 10.83 -0.77
CA GLU A 82 -0.44 11.62 0.38
C GLU A 82 0.53 10.88 1.31
N SER A 83 0.62 9.56 1.20
CA SER A 83 1.49 8.71 2.03
C SER A 83 2.91 8.60 1.49
N ASP A 84 3.08 8.88 0.19
CA ASP A 84 4.36 8.71 -0.49
C ASP A 84 5.32 9.88 -0.17
N PRO A 85 6.49 9.65 0.42
CA PRO A 85 7.45 10.72 0.68
C PRO A 85 8.22 11.19 -0.56
N ASP A 86 8.17 10.43 -1.66
CA ASP A 86 9.00 10.56 -2.84
C ASP A 86 8.26 11.12 -4.06
N LEU A 87 6.93 10.95 -4.14
CA LEU A 87 6.10 11.33 -5.30
C LEU A 87 5.14 12.50 -5.02
N ASP A 88 5.08 13.43 -5.98
CA ASP A 88 4.06 14.51 -6.03
C ASP A 88 3.26 14.49 -7.35
N GLU A 89 3.58 13.55 -8.27
CA GLU A 89 2.90 13.42 -9.55
C GLU A 89 1.56 12.67 -9.46
N PRO A 90 0.65 12.87 -10.44
CA PRO A 90 -0.55 12.06 -10.57
C PRO A 90 -0.24 10.57 -10.66
N GLN A 91 -1.05 9.77 -9.98
CA GLN A 91 -0.87 8.33 -9.83
C GLN A 91 -0.78 7.57 -11.17
N ILE A 92 -1.44 8.05 -12.24
CA ILE A 92 -1.29 7.44 -13.58
C ILE A 92 0.16 7.46 -14.09
N GLN A 93 0.96 8.46 -13.74
CA GLN A 93 2.37 8.53 -14.14
C GLN A 93 3.18 7.42 -13.49
N HIS A 94 2.96 7.17 -12.20
CA HIS A 94 3.59 6.08 -11.46
C HIS A 94 3.25 4.70 -12.06
N LEU A 95 1.97 4.48 -12.45
CA LEU A 95 1.57 3.24 -13.11
C LEU A 95 2.35 2.99 -14.41
N LEU A 96 2.49 4.02 -15.24
CA LEU A 96 3.22 3.93 -16.51
C LEU A 96 4.73 3.79 -16.29
N GLN A 97 5.30 4.52 -15.34
CA GLN A 97 6.72 4.42 -14.98
C GLN A 97 7.07 3.01 -14.48
N SER A 98 6.25 2.46 -13.58
CA SER A 98 6.42 1.11 -13.06
C SER A 98 6.32 0.06 -14.18
N ALA A 99 5.28 0.14 -15.01
CA ALA A 99 5.09 -0.79 -16.12
C ALA A 99 6.24 -0.72 -17.14
N GLU A 100 6.69 0.47 -17.52
CA GLU A 100 7.78 0.64 -18.50
C GLU A 100 9.16 0.24 -17.94
N ALA A 101 9.40 0.47 -16.65
CA ALA A 101 10.63 0.00 -15.99
C ALA A 101 10.69 -1.53 -16.00
N ILE A 102 9.61 -2.20 -15.57
CA ILE A 102 9.54 -3.67 -15.63
C ILE A 102 9.61 -4.17 -17.07
N ARG A 103 8.95 -3.51 -18.04
CA ARG A 103 9.01 -3.90 -19.44
C ARG A 103 10.45 -3.86 -19.99
N LYS A 104 11.25 -2.90 -19.54
CA LYS A 104 12.65 -2.78 -19.94
C LYS A 104 13.53 -3.87 -19.32
N ASP A 105 13.33 -4.15 -18.03
CA ASP A 105 14.19 -5.09 -17.28
C ASP A 105 13.78 -6.56 -17.52
N TYR A 106 12.49 -6.81 -17.77
CA TYR A 106 11.91 -8.14 -17.98
C TYR A 106 11.13 -8.22 -19.30
N PRO A 107 11.75 -8.03 -20.47
CA PRO A 107 11.06 -7.82 -21.75
C PRO A 107 10.15 -8.98 -22.21
N ASN A 108 10.36 -10.18 -21.68
CA ASN A 108 9.59 -11.38 -22.05
C ASN A 108 8.47 -11.74 -21.04
N GLU A 109 8.34 -11.00 -19.93
CA GLU A 109 7.35 -11.27 -18.87
C GLU A 109 6.17 -10.29 -18.96
N ASP A 110 5.39 -10.40 -20.04
CA ASP A 110 4.27 -9.49 -20.35
C ASP A 110 3.23 -9.36 -19.22
N TRP A 111 2.95 -10.45 -18.52
CA TRP A 111 2.08 -10.47 -17.34
C TRP A 111 2.60 -9.56 -16.22
N LEU A 112 3.91 -9.46 -16.04
CA LEU A 112 4.52 -8.63 -14.99
C LEU A 112 4.45 -7.15 -15.36
N HIS A 113 4.52 -6.81 -16.65
CA HIS A 113 4.29 -5.44 -17.14
C HIS A 113 2.88 -5.00 -16.81
N LEU A 114 1.91 -5.89 -17.06
CA LEU A 114 0.51 -5.63 -16.74
C LEU A 114 0.29 -5.53 -15.24
N THR A 115 0.88 -6.42 -14.43
CA THR A 115 0.80 -6.36 -12.96
C THR A 115 1.27 -4.99 -12.45
N ALA A 116 2.40 -4.47 -12.93
CA ALA A 116 2.84 -3.13 -12.57
C ALA A 116 1.94 -2.01 -13.09
N LEU A 117 1.28 -2.18 -14.24
CA LEU A 117 0.31 -1.18 -14.71
C LEU A 117 -0.94 -1.14 -13.82
N ILE A 118 -1.36 -2.27 -13.25
CA ILE A 118 -2.65 -2.37 -12.54
C ILE A 118 -2.54 -2.36 -11.01
N HIS A 119 -1.33 -2.44 -10.43
CA HIS A 119 -1.14 -2.64 -9.00
C HIS A 119 -1.86 -1.60 -8.13
N ASP A 120 -1.82 -0.33 -8.51
CA ASP A 120 -2.42 0.76 -7.74
C ASP A 120 -3.82 1.19 -8.22
N LEU A 121 -4.51 0.38 -9.05
CA LEU A 121 -5.84 0.74 -9.53
C LEU A 121 -6.88 0.88 -8.41
N GLY A 122 -6.69 0.22 -7.26
CA GLY A 122 -7.55 0.38 -6.08
C GLY A 122 -7.58 1.80 -5.52
N LYS A 123 -6.60 2.66 -5.86
CA LYS A 123 -6.57 4.05 -5.39
C LYS A 123 -7.74 4.90 -5.88
N VAL A 124 -8.53 4.41 -6.85
CA VAL A 124 -9.79 5.04 -7.27
C VAL A 124 -10.84 5.11 -6.15
N LEU A 125 -10.68 4.34 -5.08
CA LEU A 125 -11.53 4.43 -3.87
C LEU A 125 -11.53 5.84 -3.24
N THR A 126 -10.49 6.63 -3.47
CA THR A 126 -10.42 8.05 -3.08
C THR A 126 -11.41 8.95 -3.83
N LEU A 127 -11.89 8.53 -5.00
CA LEU A 127 -12.75 9.35 -5.83
C LEU A 127 -14.23 9.25 -5.39
N PRO A 128 -15.00 10.35 -5.46
CA PRO A 128 -16.39 10.39 -4.97
C PRO A 128 -17.30 9.30 -5.55
N GLN A 129 -17.10 8.94 -6.82
CA GLN A 129 -17.90 7.94 -7.51
C GLN A 129 -17.67 6.49 -7.03
N PHE A 130 -16.60 6.23 -6.27
CA PHE A 130 -16.35 4.91 -5.66
C PHE A 130 -16.57 4.89 -4.15
N GLY A 131 -16.55 6.05 -3.49
CA GLY A 131 -16.74 6.14 -2.05
C GLY A 131 -16.21 7.44 -1.46
N GLY A 132 -15.27 8.10 -2.14
CA GLY A 132 -14.66 9.34 -1.66
C GLY A 132 -13.91 9.12 -0.34
N PHE A 133 -13.23 7.98 -0.21
CA PHE A 133 -12.57 7.66 1.05
C PHE A 133 -11.43 8.63 1.35
N PRO A 134 -11.19 8.93 2.64
CA PRO A 134 -9.95 9.59 3.03
C PRO A 134 -8.75 8.72 2.65
N GLN A 135 -7.64 9.34 2.25
CA GLN A 135 -6.49 8.61 1.73
C GLN A 135 -5.95 7.55 2.71
N TRP A 136 -6.02 7.79 4.03
CA TRP A 136 -5.58 6.82 5.05
C TRP A 136 -6.29 5.45 4.95
N ALA A 137 -7.49 5.42 4.37
CA ALA A 137 -8.27 4.21 4.15
C ALA A 137 -8.07 3.60 2.75
N VAL A 138 -7.07 4.06 1.99
CA VAL A 138 -6.83 3.63 0.61
C VAL A 138 -5.34 3.40 0.32
N VAL A 139 -4.47 4.34 0.68
CA VAL A 139 -3.03 4.30 0.34
C VAL A 139 -2.17 4.02 1.58
N GLY A 140 -0.84 4.00 1.40
CA GLY A 140 0.15 3.79 2.46
C GLY A 140 0.48 2.32 2.73
N ASP A 141 1.56 2.12 3.48
CA ASP A 141 2.01 0.80 3.91
C ASP A 141 0.90 0.08 4.71
N THR A 142 0.76 -1.22 4.49
CA THR A 142 -0.26 -2.06 5.14
C THR A 142 0.30 -2.80 6.36
N PHE A 143 -0.59 -3.16 7.28
CA PHE A 143 -0.25 -3.90 8.49
C PHE A 143 -1.37 -4.86 8.91
N LEU A 144 -1.04 -5.86 9.72
CA LEU A 144 -2.01 -6.81 10.25
C LEU A 144 -2.90 -6.14 11.30
N VAL A 145 -4.22 -6.34 11.20
CA VAL A 145 -5.18 -6.01 12.25
C VAL A 145 -5.63 -7.27 12.99
N GLY A 146 -6.17 -7.15 14.20
CA GLY A 146 -6.63 -8.31 14.98
C GLY A 146 -5.53 -9.13 15.68
N CYS A 147 -4.29 -8.63 15.68
CA CYS A 147 -3.17 -9.09 16.50
C CYS A 147 -2.34 -7.88 16.99
N ALA A 148 -1.25 -8.14 17.73
CA ALA A 148 -0.36 -7.08 18.16
C ALA A 148 0.32 -6.43 16.95
N PHE A 149 0.38 -5.10 16.92
CA PHE A 149 1.07 -4.34 15.88
C PHE A 149 2.59 -4.47 16.04
N ASP A 150 3.29 -4.71 14.93
CA ASP A 150 4.72 -4.99 14.92
C ASP A 150 5.55 -3.69 14.93
N GLU A 151 6.64 -3.66 15.69
CA GLU A 151 7.50 -2.47 15.81
C GLU A 151 8.16 -2.06 14.48
N SER A 152 8.17 -2.93 13.47
CA SER A 152 8.63 -2.59 12.12
C SER A 152 7.66 -1.69 11.35
N ASN A 153 6.41 -1.53 11.81
CA ASN A 153 5.47 -0.63 11.16
C ASN A 153 5.95 0.83 11.27
N VAL A 154 5.89 1.56 10.16
CA VAL A 154 6.26 2.98 10.10
C VAL A 154 5.51 3.74 11.20
N HIS A 155 6.18 4.66 11.91
CA HIS A 155 5.60 5.41 13.03
C HIS A 155 4.78 4.60 14.07
N HIS A 156 5.25 3.40 14.43
CA HIS A 156 4.58 2.47 15.37
C HIS A 156 4.02 3.10 16.65
N LYS A 157 4.68 4.14 17.17
CA LYS A 157 4.26 4.91 18.35
C LYS A 157 2.78 5.32 18.36
N TYR A 158 2.16 5.55 17.20
CA TYR A 158 0.75 5.98 17.11
C TYR A 158 -0.26 4.85 17.31
N PHE A 159 0.14 3.58 17.22
CA PHE A 159 -0.77 2.47 17.48
C PHE A 159 -1.30 2.47 18.91
N MET A 160 -0.60 3.07 19.88
CA MET A 160 -1.11 3.20 21.26
C MET A 160 -2.45 3.93 21.34
N GLU A 161 -2.78 4.77 20.35
CA GLU A 161 -4.05 5.50 20.27
C GLU A 161 -5.15 4.70 19.52
N ASN A 162 -4.82 3.57 18.89
CA ASN A 162 -5.79 2.71 18.22
C ASN A 162 -6.64 1.94 19.26
N PRO A 163 -7.98 1.92 19.13
CA PRO A 163 -8.86 1.15 20.02
C PRO A 163 -8.49 -0.34 20.17
N ASP A 164 -7.98 -0.96 19.10
CA ASP A 164 -7.60 -2.37 19.07
C ASP A 164 -6.29 -2.66 19.82
N PHE A 165 -5.43 -1.66 20.03
CA PHE A 165 -4.15 -1.83 20.74
C PHE A 165 -4.34 -2.31 22.18
N HIS A 166 -5.41 -1.86 22.84
CA HIS A 166 -5.73 -2.24 24.20
C HIS A 166 -6.72 -3.41 24.30
N ASN A 167 -7.18 -3.97 23.17
CA ASN A 167 -8.12 -5.07 23.14
C ASN A 167 -7.45 -6.38 23.61
N PRO A 168 -7.93 -7.02 24.71
CA PRO A 168 -7.29 -8.22 25.25
C PRO A 168 -7.24 -9.40 24.27
N ASN A 169 -8.13 -9.44 23.28
CA ASN A 169 -8.14 -10.51 22.27
C ASN A 169 -7.04 -10.35 21.21
N TYR A 170 -6.49 -9.15 21.03
CA TYR A 170 -5.53 -8.84 19.96
C TYR A 170 -4.11 -8.63 20.49
N LYS A 171 -3.90 -8.51 21.80
CA LYS A 171 -2.60 -8.18 22.42
C LYS A 171 -1.47 -9.18 22.18
N THR A 172 -1.77 -10.40 21.76
CA THR A 172 -0.75 -11.42 21.53
C THR A 172 -0.20 -11.29 20.11
N LYS A 173 1.02 -11.82 19.90
CA LYS A 173 1.67 -11.84 18.57
C LYS A 173 0.76 -12.42 17.47
N VAL A 174 -0.06 -13.41 17.80
CA VAL A 174 -0.97 -14.06 16.85
C VAL A 174 -2.41 -13.55 16.94
N GLY A 175 -2.79 -12.87 18.02
CA GLY A 175 -4.15 -12.33 18.21
C GLY A 175 -5.25 -13.36 17.96
N ILE A 176 -6.10 -13.08 16.97
CA ILE A 176 -7.19 -13.97 16.52
C ILE A 176 -6.74 -15.10 15.57
N TYR A 177 -5.48 -15.08 15.14
CA TYR A 177 -4.94 -15.99 14.13
C TYR A 177 -4.26 -17.22 14.74
N SER A 178 -4.07 -18.25 13.92
CA SER A 178 -3.19 -19.37 14.23
C SER A 178 -1.81 -19.18 13.60
N GLU A 179 -0.77 -19.68 14.25
CA GLU A 179 0.59 -19.67 13.70
C GLU A 179 0.64 -20.44 12.36
N GLY A 180 1.30 -19.85 11.35
CA GLY A 180 1.41 -20.44 10.03
C GLY A 180 0.11 -20.50 9.22
N CYS A 181 -0.90 -19.67 9.53
CA CYS A 181 -2.16 -19.64 8.79
C CYS A 181 -2.04 -19.15 7.34
N GLY A 182 -0.95 -18.48 6.95
CA GLY A 182 -0.82 -17.88 5.62
C GLY A 182 -1.46 -16.48 5.53
N LEU A 183 -0.89 -15.61 4.70
CA LEU A 183 -1.35 -14.22 4.56
C LEU A 183 -2.74 -14.13 3.91
N GLU A 184 -3.17 -15.14 3.18
CA GLU A 184 -4.52 -15.22 2.62
C GLU A 184 -5.61 -15.38 3.71
N ASN A 185 -5.23 -15.80 4.91
CA ASN A 185 -6.14 -16.04 6.04
C ASN A 185 -6.10 -14.94 7.11
N VAL A 186 -5.44 -13.82 6.81
CA VAL A 186 -5.36 -12.68 7.73
C VAL A 186 -6.19 -11.49 7.25
N PHE A 187 -6.45 -10.57 8.18
CA PHE A 187 -6.96 -9.24 7.85
C PHE A 187 -5.79 -8.26 7.86
N MET A 188 -5.48 -7.73 6.67
CA MET A 188 -4.62 -6.56 6.51
C MET A 188 -5.45 -5.30 6.71
N SER A 189 -4.82 -4.20 7.09
CA SER A 189 -5.40 -2.86 7.04
C SER A 189 -5.99 -2.62 5.65
N TRP A 190 -7.21 -2.08 5.59
CA TRP A 190 -7.93 -1.92 4.33
C TRP A 190 -7.28 -0.84 3.46
N GLY A 191 -7.12 -1.12 2.17
CA GLY A 191 -6.47 -0.22 1.22
C GLY A 191 -6.64 -0.71 -0.22
N HIS A 192 -5.88 -0.12 -1.14
CA HIS A 192 -5.93 -0.41 -2.57
C HIS A 192 -5.47 -1.83 -2.95
N ASP A 193 -4.68 -2.49 -2.10
CA ASP A 193 -4.17 -3.86 -2.29
C ASP A 193 -5.26 -4.95 -2.21
N ASP A 194 -6.33 -4.72 -1.43
CA ASP A 194 -7.30 -5.73 -0.96
C ASP A 194 -8.69 -5.57 -1.61
#